data_AF-A0A2N6BH38-F1
#
_entry.id   AF-A0A2N6BH38-F1
#
_cell.length_a   1.000
_cell.length_b   1.000
_cell.length_c   1.000
_cell.angle_alpha   90.00
_cell.angle_beta   90.00
_cell.angle_gamma   90.00
#
_symmetry.space_group_name_H-M   'P 1'
#
loop_
_entity.id
_entity.type
_entity.pdbx_description
1 polymer ?
#
loop_
_entity_poly.entity_id
_entity_poly.type
_entity_poly.pdbx_seq_one_letter_code
_entity_poly.pdbx_strand_id
1 'polypeptide(L)'
;MSVFFSPIVIFFIVTSAIGAELEVLAPVEGYSPDCETIWSVVRADGEPGYTVNGKPVEYSGFEEDGVYHQRITLGGEIVVSRGERSETLKLKPCLAGDGAKFHKVGEALCKSCHEFAPNDCKGCHQDHGLGKHEKQEFFDLCSVCHKGVGLPANEEMAAVCGRCHKKHSLKKHPKLRHAVTSANDPLRPGHMMDCASCHNPHDPMSPGNLSRPEKRAWCRTCHKTP
;
A
#
# COMPACT_ATOMS: atom_id res chain seq x y z
N MET A 1 -40.92 70.45 -0.88
CA MET A 1 -40.36 69.19 -1.42
C MET A 1 -39.43 68.65 -0.37
N SER A 2 -39.86 67.64 0.39
CA SER A 2 -39.11 67.08 1.50
C SER A 2 -38.39 65.82 1.03
N VAL A 3 -37.06 65.83 1.07
CA VAL A 3 -36.19 64.74 0.61
C VAL A 3 -35.94 63.81 1.80
N PHE A 4 -36.48 62.59 1.76
CA PHE A 4 -36.23 61.56 2.76
C PHE A 4 -34.93 60.81 2.41
N PHE A 5 -33.91 60.92 3.26
CA PHE A 5 -32.71 60.10 3.21
C PHE A 5 -32.97 58.79 3.97
N SER A 6 -32.93 57.66 3.26
CA SER A 6 -33.02 56.32 3.84
C SER A 6 -31.60 55.81 4.15
N PRO A 7 -31.28 55.40 5.38
CA PRO A 7 -29.97 54.87 5.71
C PRO A 7 -29.79 53.48 5.10
N ILE A 8 -28.74 53.31 4.30
CA ILE A 8 -28.30 52.00 3.80
C ILE A 8 -27.54 51.31 4.94
N VAL A 9 -28.18 50.32 5.55
CA VAL A 9 -27.54 49.44 6.54
C VAL A 9 -26.75 48.38 5.76
N ILE A 10 -25.42 48.52 5.73
CA ILE A 10 -24.53 47.52 5.16
C ILE A 10 -24.31 46.43 6.22
N PHE A 11 -24.97 45.29 6.05
CA PHE A 11 -24.69 44.08 6.83
C PHE A 11 -23.40 43.45 6.30
N PHE A 12 -22.30 43.57 7.06
CA PHE A 12 -21.14 42.71 6.88
C PHE A 12 -21.49 41.33 7.43
N ILE A 13 -21.86 40.40 6.54
CA ILE A 13 -21.91 38.98 6.89
C ILE A 13 -20.45 38.53 6.99
N VAL A 14 -19.93 38.48 8.21
CA VAL A 14 -18.69 37.78 8.50
C VAL A 14 -19.02 36.28 8.41
N THR A 15 -18.85 35.71 7.22
CA THR A 15 -18.74 34.26 7.07
C THR A 15 -17.47 33.86 7.78
N SER A 16 -17.59 33.49 9.05
CA SER A 16 -16.57 32.71 9.74
C SER A 16 -16.38 31.45 8.93
N ALA A 17 -15.33 31.42 8.10
CA ALA A 17 -14.87 30.19 7.49
C ALA A 17 -14.59 29.24 8.66
N ILE A 18 -15.46 28.25 8.83
CA ILE A 18 -15.20 27.14 9.73
C ILE A 18 -14.00 26.45 9.10
N GLY A 19 -12.80 26.81 9.57
CA GLY A 19 -11.54 26.29 9.05
C GLY A 19 -11.63 24.77 9.08
N ALA A 20 -11.33 24.15 7.93
CA ALA A 20 -11.34 22.70 7.81
C ALA A 20 -10.44 22.11 8.90
N GLU A 21 -11.08 21.45 9.85
CA GLU A 21 -10.45 20.75 10.95
C GLU A 21 -9.53 19.66 10.40
N LEU A 22 -8.35 19.50 11.00
CA LEU A 22 -7.41 18.42 10.66
C LEU A 22 -8.15 17.09 10.75
N GLU A 23 -8.26 16.37 9.63
CA GLU A 23 -8.93 15.09 9.55
C GLU A 23 -8.04 14.08 8.82
N VAL A 24 -7.66 13.00 9.50
CA VAL A 24 -6.88 11.91 8.90
C VAL A 24 -7.81 10.96 8.15
N LEU A 25 -7.73 10.98 6.82
CA LEU A 25 -8.53 10.12 5.94
C LEU A 25 -7.86 8.76 5.72
N ALA A 26 -6.52 8.74 5.69
CA ALA A 26 -5.72 7.53 5.63
C ALA A 26 -4.38 7.74 6.35
N PRO A 27 -3.81 6.68 6.95
CA PRO A 27 -4.32 5.32 7.00
C PRO A 27 -5.46 5.15 8.01
N VAL A 28 -6.37 4.21 7.74
CA VAL A 28 -7.41 3.84 8.72
C VAL A 28 -6.80 3.22 9.98
N GLU A 29 -7.48 3.38 11.12
CA GLU A 29 -7.02 2.80 12.38
C GLU A 29 -6.78 1.28 12.24
N GLY A 30 -5.59 0.83 12.65
CA GLY A 30 -5.20 -0.57 12.56
C GLY A 30 -4.69 -1.01 11.19
N TYR A 31 -4.47 -0.08 10.26
CA TYR A 31 -3.72 -0.33 9.04
C TYR A 31 -2.31 -0.83 9.32
N SER A 32 -1.77 -1.65 8.43
CA SER A 32 -0.42 -2.17 8.50
C SER A 32 0.31 -1.79 7.22
N PRO A 33 1.30 -0.89 7.31
CA PRO A 33 2.03 -0.47 6.13
C PRO A 33 2.99 -1.54 5.60
N ASP A 34 3.47 -1.32 4.38
CA ASP A 34 4.71 -1.97 3.92
C ASP A 34 5.86 -1.50 4.83
N CYS A 35 6.87 -2.33 5.07
CA CYS A 35 7.84 -2.04 6.13
C CYS A 35 8.77 -0.84 5.83
N GLU A 36 8.52 -0.08 4.76
CA GLU A 36 9.36 1.01 4.29
C GLU A 36 8.63 2.35 4.33
N THR A 37 7.39 2.41 3.83
CA THR A 37 6.65 3.66 3.66
C THR A 37 5.15 3.51 3.91
N ILE A 38 4.48 4.64 4.13
CA ILE A 38 3.04 4.71 4.24
C ILE A 38 2.50 5.98 3.57
N TRP A 39 1.33 5.88 2.96
CA TRP A 39 0.56 7.06 2.56
C TRP A 39 -0.23 7.61 3.75
N SER A 40 0.00 8.89 4.07
CA SER A 40 -0.88 9.69 4.90
C SER A 40 -1.71 10.59 3.99
N VAL A 41 -3.03 10.52 4.13
CA VAL A 41 -3.98 11.36 3.39
C VAL A 41 -4.79 12.14 4.41
N VAL A 42 -4.73 13.46 4.33
CA VAL A 42 -5.17 14.36 5.39
C VAL A 42 -5.95 15.51 4.78
N ARG A 43 -7.16 15.78 5.27
CA ARG A 43 -7.89 17.00 4.96
C ARG A 43 -7.54 18.07 5.99
N ALA A 44 -7.17 19.26 5.54
CA ALA A 44 -6.78 20.37 6.41
C ALA A 44 -6.94 21.73 5.72
N ASP A 45 -7.05 22.80 6.50
CA ASP A 45 -7.11 24.20 6.04
C ASP A 45 -5.74 24.81 5.63
N GLY A 46 -4.79 23.94 5.28
CA GLY A 46 -3.43 24.28 4.91
C GLY A 46 -2.48 23.11 5.11
N GLU A 47 -1.23 23.28 4.70
CA GLU A 47 -0.23 22.22 4.72
C GLU A 47 -0.07 21.63 6.14
N PRO A 48 -0.26 20.31 6.31
CA PRO A 48 -0.06 19.63 7.59
C PRO A 48 1.43 19.38 7.84
N GLY A 49 1.81 19.47 9.11
CA GLY A 49 3.13 19.04 9.59
C GLY A 49 3.15 17.55 9.87
N TYR A 50 4.30 16.91 9.65
CA TYR A 50 4.51 15.51 9.98
C TYR A 50 5.74 15.35 10.87
N THR A 51 5.66 14.42 11.82
CA THR A 51 6.82 13.96 12.57
C THR A 51 6.88 12.43 12.63
N VAL A 52 8.10 11.89 12.65
CA VAL A 52 8.38 10.47 12.90
C VAL A 52 9.33 10.38 14.09
N ASN A 53 8.88 9.75 15.18
CA ASN A 53 9.54 9.77 16.49
C ASN A 53 9.92 11.19 16.94
N GLY A 54 9.00 12.14 16.78
CA GLY A 54 9.19 13.55 17.12
C GLY A 54 10.16 14.33 16.23
N LYS A 55 10.75 13.71 15.20
CA LYS A 55 11.57 14.41 14.20
C LYS A 55 10.69 14.89 13.05
N PRO A 56 10.77 16.16 12.63
CA PRO A 56 9.99 16.66 11.51
C PRO A 56 10.34 15.92 10.22
N VAL A 57 9.32 15.67 9.41
CA VAL A 57 9.44 15.14 8.05
C VAL A 57 9.03 16.26 7.10
N GLU A 58 9.89 16.54 6.12
CA GLU A 58 9.59 17.51 5.07
C GLU A 58 8.44 17.01 4.21
N TYR A 59 7.47 17.89 3.95
CA TYR A 59 6.39 17.59 3.03
C TYR A 59 6.93 17.47 1.61
N SER A 60 6.71 16.32 0.98
CA SER A 60 7.08 15.98 -0.39
C SER A 60 5.90 15.45 -1.20
N GLY A 61 4.70 15.67 -0.66
CA GLY A 61 3.43 15.23 -1.19
C GLY A 61 2.84 16.15 -2.26
N PHE A 62 1.56 15.93 -2.53
CA PHE A 62 0.75 16.84 -3.35
C PHE A 62 -0.60 17.13 -2.67
N GLU A 63 -1.17 18.27 -3.04
CA GLU A 63 -2.46 18.75 -2.54
C GLU A 63 -3.49 18.77 -3.67
N GLU A 64 -4.71 18.38 -3.34
CA GLU A 64 -5.87 18.45 -4.21
C GLU A 64 -7.13 18.76 -3.37
N ASP A 65 -7.76 19.91 -3.62
CA ASP A 65 -8.99 20.36 -2.95
C ASP A 65 -8.94 20.32 -1.40
N GLY A 66 -7.81 20.76 -0.83
CA GLY A 66 -7.57 20.77 0.62
C GLY A 66 -7.25 19.40 1.21
N VAL A 67 -6.95 18.41 0.36
CA VAL A 67 -6.51 17.06 0.75
C VAL A 67 -5.05 16.86 0.39
N TYR A 68 -4.24 16.63 1.43
CA TYR A 68 -2.80 16.47 1.35
C TYR A 68 -2.41 15.00 1.34
N HIS A 69 -1.64 14.59 0.34
CA HIS A 69 -1.15 13.23 0.14
C HIS A 69 0.35 13.18 0.38
N GLN A 70 0.79 12.64 1.53
CA GLN A 70 2.20 12.52 1.88
C GLN A 70 2.63 11.07 1.97
N ARG A 71 3.75 10.73 1.34
CA ARG A 71 4.42 9.45 1.57
C ARG A 71 5.45 9.59 2.69
N ILE A 72 5.32 8.79 3.74
CA ILE A 72 6.15 8.89 4.95
C ILE A 72 6.96 7.60 5.10
N THR A 73 8.27 7.72 5.25
CA THR A 73 9.13 6.58 5.59
C THR A 73 8.85 6.14 7.02
N LEU A 74 8.64 4.84 7.23
CA LEU A 74 8.40 4.30 8.56
C LEU A 74 9.66 4.32 9.41
N GLY A 75 9.49 4.73 10.66
CA GLY A 75 10.58 4.70 11.65
C GLY A 75 10.11 4.61 13.09
N GLY A 76 8.79 4.61 13.35
CA GLY A 76 8.19 4.56 14.67
C GLY A 76 6.87 5.32 14.72
N GLU A 77 6.63 6.08 15.78
CA GLU A 77 5.40 6.85 15.95
C GLU A 77 5.32 7.96 14.91
N ILE A 78 4.19 8.05 14.20
CA ILE A 78 3.93 9.10 13.22
C ILE A 78 2.85 10.01 13.76
N VAL A 79 3.13 11.31 13.84
CA VAL A 79 2.16 12.33 14.25
C VAL A 79 1.98 13.31 13.11
N VAL A 80 0.72 13.57 12.76
CA VAL A 80 0.32 14.64 11.85
C VAL A 80 -0.23 15.81 12.65
N SER A 81 0.06 17.04 12.25
CA SER A 81 -0.40 18.24 12.95
C SER A 81 -0.80 19.38 12.03
N ARG A 82 -1.68 20.25 12.50
CA ARG A 82 -2.05 21.52 11.87
C ARG A 82 -2.52 22.50 12.94
N GLY A 83 -1.84 23.64 13.04
CA GLY A 83 -2.09 24.61 14.11
C GLY A 83 -1.88 23.97 15.48
N GLU A 84 -2.89 24.04 16.35
CA GLU A 84 -2.86 23.44 17.70
C GLU A 84 -3.35 21.98 17.73
N ARG A 85 -3.83 21.44 16.60
CA ARG A 85 -4.33 20.07 16.50
C ARG A 85 -3.24 19.12 16.06
N SER A 86 -3.25 17.92 16.62
CA SER A 86 -2.40 16.81 16.19
C SER A 86 -3.08 15.46 16.39
N GLU A 87 -2.73 14.51 15.53
CA GLU A 87 -3.20 13.13 15.60
C GLU A 87 -2.03 12.15 15.41
N THR A 88 -1.99 11.11 16.24
CA THR A 88 -1.04 10.00 16.10
C THR A 88 -1.64 8.92 15.20
N LEU A 89 -0.91 8.54 14.15
CA LEU A 89 -1.34 7.46 13.26
C LEU A 89 -1.24 6.11 13.99
N LYS A 90 -2.39 5.47 14.25
CA LYS A 90 -2.46 4.18 14.95
C LYS A 90 -2.19 3.01 13.99
N LEU A 91 -0.92 2.77 13.72
CA LEU A 91 -0.45 1.70 12.83
C LEU A 91 -0.28 0.38 13.59
N LYS A 92 -0.62 -0.74 12.94
CA LYS A 92 -0.17 -2.06 13.39
C LYS A 92 1.32 -2.23 13.05
N PRO A 93 2.06 -3.05 13.81
CA PRO A 93 3.41 -3.45 13.44
C PRO A 93 3.42 -3.98 12.01
N CYS A 94 4.46 -3.64 11.25
CA CYS A 94 4.61 -4.17 9.91
C CYS A 94 4.62 -5.70 9.96
N LEU A 95 3.62 -6.33 9.34
CA LEU A 95 3.62 -7.76 9.07
C LEU A 95 4.09 -7.93 7.63
N ALA A 96 5.37 -8.19 7.45
CA ALA A 96 5.91 -8.52 6.13
C ALA A 96 5.19 -9.77 5.60
N GLY A 97 4.28 -9.59 4.64
CA GLY A 97 3.83 -10.66 3.75
C GLY A 97 2.63 -11.52 4.18
N ASP A 98 1.77 -11.09 5.12
CA ASP A 98 0.63 -11.94 5.51
C ASP A 98 -0.52 -11.99 4.49
N GLY A 99 -0.52 -11.09 3.50
CA GLY A 99 -1.57 -11.01 2.48
C GLY A 99 -2.95 -10.64 3.03
N ALA A 100 -3.15 -10.54 4.35
CA ALA A 100 -4.46 -10.33 4.97
C ALA A 100 -4.92 -8.87 4.94
N LYS A 101 -4.15 -7.98 4.29
CA LYS A 101 -4.25 -6.52 4.48
C LYS A 101 -4.23 -5.69 3.22
N PHE A 102 -4.66 -6.26 2.10
CA PHE A 102 -5.17 -5.39 1.04
C PHE A 102 -6.57 -4.93 1.47
N HIS A 103 -6.95 -3.70 1.15
CA HIS A 103 -8.32 -3.20 1.32
C HIS A 103 -9.13 -3.46 0.05
N LYS A 104 -10.47 -3.41 0.14
CA LYS A 104 -11.31 -3.45 -1.08
C LYS A 104 -10.90 -2.29 -1.98
N VAL A 105 -10.85 -2.52 -3.30
CA VAL A 105 -10.61 -1.45 -4.29
C VAL A 105 -11.68 -0.36 -4.09
N GLY A 106 -11.24 0.88 -3.91
CA GLY A 106 -12.12 1.99 -3.58
C GLY A 106 -12.92 1.71 -2.30
N GLU A 107 -12.20 1.50 -1.18
CA GLU A 107 -12.81 1.53 0.14
C GLU A 107 -13.57 2.85 0.34
N ALA A 108 -14.62 2.83 1.18
CA ALA A 108 -15.59 3.93 1.26
C ALA A 108 -14.93 5.30 1.53
N LEU A 109 -13.87 5.32 2.35
CA LEU A 109 -13.10 6.52 2.65
C LEU A 109 -12.36 7.05 1.41
N CYS A 110 -11.68 6.20 0.66
CA CYS A 110 -10.99 6.62 -0.56
C CYS A 110 -11.99 7.10 -1.63
N LYS A 111 -13.15 6.43 -1.76
CA LYS A 111 -14.22 6.81 -2.69
C LYS A 111 -14.86 8.16 -2.39
N SER A 112 -14.67 8.69 -1.18
CA SER A 112 -15.15 10.03 -0.85
C SER A 112 -14.39 11.12 -1.60
N CYS A 113 -13.16 10.84 -2.05
CA CYS A 113 -12.29 11.81 -2.71
C CYS A 113 -11.93 11.40 -4.15
N HIS A 114 -11.90 10.11 -4.47
CA HIS A 114 -11.51 9.64 -5.80
C HIS A 114 -12.56 8.71 -6.42
N GLU A 115 -12.77 8.87 -7.73
CA GLU A 115 -13.44 7.86 -8.55
C GLU A 115 -12.42 6.81 -8.99
N PHE A 116 -12.59 5.57 -8.54
CA PHE A 116 -11.73 4.46 -8.95
C PHE A 116 -12.40 3.65 -10.06
N ALA A 117 -11.69 3.48 -11.19
CA ALA A 117 -12.05 2.44 -12.13
C ALA A 117 -11.87 1.05 -11.48
N PRO A 118 -12.65 0.03 -11.88
CA PRO A 118 -12.41 -1.34 -11.44
C PRO A 118 -10.96 -1.76 -11.73
N ASN A 119 -10.24 -2.20 -10.68
CA ASN A 119 -8.82 -2.58 -10.72
C ASN A 119 -7.81 -1.43 -10.93
N ASP A 120 -8.16 -0.18 -10.62
CA ASP A 120 -7.20 0.93 -10.59
C ASP A 120 -6.28 0.87 -9.36
N CYS A 121 -5.48 -0.19 -9.27
CA CYS A 121 -4.53 -0.39 -8.19
C CYS A 121 -3.27 0.49 -8.38
N LYS A 122 -2.92 0.82 -9.63
CA LYS A 122 -1.68 1.53 -9.98
C LYS A 122 -1.71 3.00 -9.58
N GLY A 123 -2.87 3.64 -9.55
CA GLY A 123 -2.99 5.02 -9.07
C GLY A 123 -2.37 5.22 -7.68
N CYS A 124 -2.52 4.22 -6.80
CA CYS A 124 -2.00 4.26 -5.44
C CYS A 124 -0.76 3.38 -5.22
N HIS A 125 -0.61 2.27 -5.96
CA HIS A 125 0.50 1.30 -5.83
C HIS A 125 1.52 1.42 -6.96
N GLN A 126 2.06 2.63 -7.18
CA GLN A 126 2.96 2.94 -8.30
C GLN A 126 4.24 2.09 -8.33
N ASP A 127 4.68 1.57 -7.18
CA ASP A 127 5.90 0.76 -7.08
C ASP A 127 5.71 -0.71 -7.46
N HIS A 128 4.48 -1.14 -7.73
CA HIS A 128 4.16 -2.51 -8.13
C HIS A 128 3.88 -2.55 -9.63
N GLY A 129 4.79 -3.11 -10.44
CA GLY A 129 4.46 -3.44 -11.83
C GLY A 129 5.50 -3.17 -12.92
N LEU A 130 6.79 -3.05 -12.62
CA LEU A 130 7.81 -2.95 -13.67
C LEU A 130 8.38 -4.31 -14.12
N GLY A 131 7.92 -5.43 -13.52
CA GLY A 131 8.41 -6.81 -13.69
C GLY A 131 8.49 -7.36 -15.11
N LYS A 132 9.29 -8.44 -15.30
CA LYS A 132 9.40 -9.23 -16.57
C LYS A 132 8.11 -9.92 -17.06
N HIS A 133 6.97 -9.61 -16.47
CA HIS A 133 5.65 -9.92 -17.02
C HIS A 133 5.28 -8.86 -18.07
N GLU A 134 6.19 -8.63 -19.04
CA GLU A 134 6.33 -7.47 -19.94
C GLU A 134 5.12 -7.16 -20.84
N LYS A 135 4.06 -7.97 -20.80
CA LYS A 135 2.85 -7.69 -21.56
C LYS A 135 1.98 -6.71 -20.81
N GLN A 136 1.67 -5.57 -21.44
CA GLN A 136 0.70 -4.57 -20.95
C GLN A 136 -0.59 -5.22 -20.41
N GLU A 137 -1.04 -6.26 -21.10
CA GLU A 137 -2.18 -7.11 -20.77
C GLU A 137 -2.14 -7.73 -19.36
N PHE A 138 -0.95 -8.02 -18.81
CA PHE A 138 -0.77 -8.54 -17.45
C PHE A 138 -0.75 -7.44 -16.39
N PHE A 139 -0.27 -6.25 -16.76
CA PHE A 139 -0.15 -5.12 -15.84
C PHE A 139 -1.51 -4.51 -15.50
N ASP A 140 -2.49 -4.60 -16.39
CA ASP A 140 -3.83 -4.04 -16.17
C ASP A 140 -4.75 -5.02 -15.41
N LEU A 141 -4.23 -6.20 -15.07
CA LEU A 141 -4.99 -7.27 -14.42
C LEU A 141 -4.22 -7.81 -13.21
N CYS A 142 -3.98 -6.97 -12.19
CA CYS A 142 -3.52 -7.44 -10.87
C CYS A 142 -4.39 -8.63 -10.38
N SER A 143 -5.67 -8.60 -10.75
CA SER A 143 -6.68 -9.62 -10.49
C SER A 143 -6.38 -11.01 -11.09
N VAL A 144 -5.51 -11.09 -12.10
CA VAL A 144 -5.06 -12.37 -12.67
C VAL A 144 -4.22 -13.15 -11.68
N CYS A 145 -3.52 -12.51 -10.75
CA CYS A 145 -2.78 -13.18 -9.69
C CYS A 145 -3.50 -13.07 -8.34
N HIS A 146 -4.16 -11.94 -8.10
CA HIS A 146 -4.81 -11.61 -6.85
C HIS A 146 -6.33 -11.74 -6.95
N LYS A 147 -6.94 -12.73 -6.29
CA LYS A 147 -8.41 -12.78 -6.15
C LYS A 147 -8.88 -11.86 -5.03
N GLY A 148 -8.72 -10.55 -5.23
CA GLY A 148 -9.01 -9.54 -4.22
C GLY A 148 -7.81 -9.28 -3.32
N VAL A 149 -8.06 -9.27 -2.02
CA VAL A 149 -7.11 -8.77 -1.03
C VAL A 149 -6.15 -9.85 -0.55
N GLY A 150 -4.93 -9.91 -1.12
CA GLY A 150 -3.87 -10.81 -0.65
C GLY A 150 -3.21 -11.69 -1.71
N LEU A 151 -2.13 -12.35 -1.30
CA LEU A 151 -1.55 -13.48 -2.04
C LEU A 151 -2.32 -14.75 -1.64
N PRO A 152 -2.71 -15.61 -2.61
CA PRO A 152 -3.20 -16.94 -2.28
C PRO A 152 -2.12 -17.74 -1.54
N ALA A 153 -2.48 -18.50 -0.52
CA ALA A 153 -1.51 -19.29 0.24
C ALA A 153 -1.08 -20.55 -0.54
N ASN A 154 0.23 -20.84 -0.54
CA ASN A 154 0.80 -22.17 -0.74
C ASN A 154 0.41 -22.85 -2.08
N GLU A 155 -0.41 -23.91 -2.03
CA GLU A 155 -0.88 -24.63 -3.22
C GLU A 155 -1.71 -23.74 -4.15
N GLU A 156 -2.42 -22.76 -3.60
CA GLU A 156 -3.18 -21.81 -4.41
C GLU A 156 -2.24 -20.86 -5.16
N MET A 157 -1.11 -20.45 -4.55
CA MET A 157 -0.05 -19.71 -5.26
C MET A 157 0.53 -20.54 -6.41
N ALA A 158 0.89 -21.80 -6.14
CA ALA A 158 1.38 -22.70 -7.19
C ALA A 158 0.35 -22.93 -8.32
N ALA A 159 -0.94 -22.96 -7.98
CA ALA A 159 -2.02 -23.04 -8.96
C ALA A 159 -2.16 -21.75 -9.79
N VAL A 160 -2.04 -20.58 -9.17
CA VAL A 160 -2.01 -19.27 -9.85
C VAL A 160 -0.87 -19.21 -10.85
N CYS A 161 0.36 -19.50 -10.42
CA CYS A 161 1.53 -19.54 -11.30
C CYS A 161 1.36 -20.60 -12.40
N GLY A 162 0.83 -21.76 -12.03
CA GLY A 162 0.64 -22.92 -12.92
C GLY A 162 -0.34 -22.69 -14.08
N ARG A 163 -1.20 -21.66 -14.03
CA ARG A 163 -2.07 -21.28 -15.16
C ARG A 163 -1.25 -20.91 -16.40
N CYS A 164 -0.16 -20.18 -16.18
CA CYS A 164 0.74 -19.69 -17.24
C CYS A 164 1.99 -20.58 -17.33
N HIS A 165 2.58 -20.93 -16.19
CA HIS A 165 3.77 -21.78 -16.09
C HIS A 165 3.40 -23.26 -16.02
N LYS A 166 2.62 -23.76 -16.99
CA LYS A 166 2.09 -25.14 -17.01
C LYS A 166 3.17 -26.21 -16.87
N LYS A 167 4.37 -25.92 -17.39
CA LYS A 167 5.55 -26.79 -17.24
C LYS A 167 5.85 -27.01 -15.76
N HIS A 168 5.86 -25.96 -14.93
CA HIS A 168 6.22 -25.97 -13.51
C HIS A 168 5.08 -26.34 -12.53
N SER A 169 3.92 -26.79 -13.01
CA SER A 169 2.84 -27.24 -12.13
C SER A 169 3.26 -28.40 -11.22
N LEU A 170 2.75 -28.44 -9.98
CA LEU A 170 3.01 -29.53 -9.02
C LEU A 170 2.57 -30.92 -9.51
N LYS A 171 1.67 -30.97 -10.50
CA LYS A 171 1.27 -32.20 -11.19
C LYS A 171 2.37 -32.73 -12.13
N LYS A 172 3.17 -31.84 -12.74
CA LYS A 172 4.22 -32.19 -13.71
C LYS A 172 5.62 -32.25 -13.09
N HIS A 173 5.84 -31.62 -11.94
CA HIS A 173 7.11 -31.68 -11.20
C HIS A 173 6.91 -32.00 -9.72
N PRO A 174 6.71 -33.28 -9.35
CA PRO A 174 6.58 -33.69 -7.96
C PRO A 174 7.82 -33.35 -7.11
N LYS A 175 9.01 -33.26 -7.74
CA LYS A 175 10.26 -32.85 -7.08
C LYS A 175 10.27 -31.39 -6.63
N LEU A 176 9.41 -30.53 -7.18
CA LEU A 176 9.27 -29.15 -6.71
C LEU A 176 8.46 -29.07 -5.41
N ARG A 177 7.65 -30.08 -5.07
CA ARG A 177 6.78 -30.06 -3.87
C ARG A 177 7.57 -29.71 -2.61
N HIS A 178 8.71 -30.35 -2.39
CA HIS A 178 9.53 -30.07 -1.21
C HIS A 178 9.94 -28.59 -1.08
N ALA A 179 10.26 -27.93 -2.20
CA ALA A 179 10.68 -26.53 -2.23
C ALA A 179 9.52 -25.53 -2.20
N VAL A 180 8.27 -25.95 -2.40
CA VAL A 180 7.10 -25.03 -2.48
C VAL A 180 5.91 -25.49 -1.63
N THR A 181 6.14 -26.39 -0.68
CA THR A 181 5.13 -26.83 0.30
C THR A 181 5.73 -27.08 1.69
N SER A 182 6.95 -26.61 1.97
CA SER A 182 7.53 -26.69 3.31
C SER A 182 6.73 -25.81 4.26
N ALA A 183 6.43 -26.29 5.47
CA ALA A 183 5.58 -25.60 6.43
C ALA A 183 6.16 -24.26 6.95
N ASN A 184 7.44 -23.98 6.69
CA ASN A 184 8.11 -22.80 7.19
C ASN A 184 8.81 -22.04 6.06
N ASP A 185 8.25 -20.89 5.70
CA ASP A 185 8.92 -19.87 4.91
C ASP A 185 9.70 -18.92 5.84
N PRO A 186 11.04 -18.97 5.87
CA PRO A 186 11.85 -18.13 6.74
C PRO A 186 11.80 -16.65 6.34
N LEU A 187 11.31 -16.32 5.14
CA LEU A 187 11.12 -14.94 4.68
C LEU A 187 9.72 -14.41 4.96
N ARG A 188 8.77 -15.32 5.19
CA ARG A 188 7.39 -15.02 5.54
C ARG A 188 7.00 -15.87 6.74
N PRO A 189 7.46 -15.52 7.97
CA PRO A 189 7.17 -16.29 9.16
C PRO A 189 5.66 -16.53 9.32
N GLY A 190 5.27 -17.78 9.58
CA GLY A 190 3.85 -18.18 9.65
C GLY A 190 3.23 -18.58 8.30
N HIS A 191 3.97 -18.49 7.20
CA HIS A 191 3.55 -18.96 5.88
C HIS A 191 4.30 -20.24 5.50
N MET A 192 3.66 -21.08 4.68
CA MET A 192 4.38 -22.17 4.04
C MET A 192 5.17 -21.61 2.85
N MET A 193 6.23 -22.30 2.47
CA MET A 193 6.95 -21.98 1.25
C MET A 193 6.03 -22.13 0.03
N ASP A 194 6.21 -21.25 -0.96
CA ASP A 194 5.59 -21.33 -2.27
C ASP A 194 6.53 -20.75 -3.35
N CYS A 195 6.02 -20.55 -4.57
CA CYS A 195 6.79 -19.97 -5.66
C CYS A 195 7.33 -18.56 -5.31
N ALA A 196 6.56 -17.77 -4.55
CA ALA A 196 6.90 -16.41 -4.16
C ALA A 196 7.94 -16.33 -3.02
N SER A 197 8.16 -17.44 -2.29
CA SER A 197 9.29 -17.54 -1.34
C SER A 197 10.64 -17.29 -2.00
N CYS A 198 10.78 -17.73 -3.25
CA CYS A 198 12.02 -17.61 -4.00
C CYS A 198 11.92 -16.57 -5.12
N HIS A 199 10.75 -16.38 -5.71
CA HIS A 199 10.54 -15.46 -6.82
C HIS A 199 9.78 -14.20 -6.40
N ASN A 200 10.22 -13.03 -6.86
CA ASN A 200 9.45 -11.80 -6.76
C ASN A 200 8.78 -11.51 -8.11
N PRO A 201 7.47 -11.76 -8.27
CA PRO A 201 6.77 -11.54 -9.54
C PRO A 201 6.66 -10.06 -9.92
N HIS A 202 6.93 -9.14 -8.99
CA HIS A 202 6.86 -7.69 -9.19
C HIS A 202 8.21 -7.04 -9.53
N ASP A 203 9.32 -7.73 -9.29
CA ASP A 203 10.67 -7.19 -9.54
C ASP A 203 11.21 -7.61 -10.91
N PRO A 204 11.47 -6.67 -11.84
CA PRO A 204 12.04 -6.98 -13.15
C PRO A 204 13.54 -7.17 -13.15
N MET A 205 14.24 -6.69 -12.12
CA MET A 205 15.68 -6.48 -12.19
C MET A 205 16.48 -7.72 -11.79
N SER A 206 15.87 -8.68 -11.10
CA SER A 206 16.56 -9.90 -10.67
C SER A 206 16.59 -10.98 -11.77
N PRO A 207 17.77 -11.56 -12.10
CA PRO A 207 17.85 -12.72 -12.99
C PRO A 207 17.01 -13.89 -12.48
N GLY A 208 16.01 -14.30 -13.27
CA GLY A 208 15.03 -15.31 -12.87
C GLY A 208 13.99 -14.82 -11.86
N ASN A 209 13.84 -13.50 -11.69
CA ASN A 209 12.99 -12.85 -10.71
C ASN A 209 13.25 -13.36 -9.29
N LEU A 210 14.48 -13.75 -8.95
CA LEU A 210 14.76 -14.28 -7.63
C LEU A 210 14.72 -13.13 -6.63
N SER A 211 13.85 -13.23 -5.63
CA SER A 211 13.60 -12.16 -4.67
C SER A 211 14.88 -11.63 -4.04
N ARG A 212 15.90 -12.50 -3.86
CA ARG A 212 17.27 -12.20 -3.40
C ARG A 212 18.27 -13.33 -3.76
N PRO A 213 19.21 -13.15 -4.71
CA PRO A 213 20.16 -14.19 -5.14
C PRO A 213 21.03 -14.77 -4.02
N GLU A 214 21.39 -13.97 -3.03
CA GLU A 214 22.12 -14.35 -1.82
C GLU A 214 21.38 -15.38 -0.98
N LYS A 215 20.04 -15.46 -1.09
CA LYS A 215 19.21 -16.44 -0.39
C LYS A 215 19.34 -17.86 -0.91
N ARG A 216 20.06 -18.10 -2.01
CA ARG A 216 20.49 -19.48 -2.38
C ARG A 216 21.35 -20.12 -1.27
N ALA A 217 21.96 -19.32 -0.40
CA ALA A 217 22.62 -19.80 0.81
C ALA A 217 21.67 -20.60 1.72
N TRP A 218 20.37 -20.30 1.70
CA TRP A 218 19.38 -21.03 2.49
C TRP A 218 19.16 -22.46 1.99
N CYS A 219 19.14 -22.69 0.68
CA CYS A 219 19.06 -24.07 0.15
C CYS A 219 20.18 -24.93 0.74
N ARG A 220 21.35 -24.34 1.00
CA ARG A 220 22.52 -25.01 1.58
C ARG A 220 22.43 -25.27 3.08
N THR A 221 21.46 -24.70 3.81
CA THR A 221 21.26 -25.05 5.22
C THR A 221 20.73 -26.47 5.36
N CYS A 222 19.94 -26.93 4.39
CA CYS A 222 19.41 -28.29 4.33
C CYS A 222 20.18 -29.18 3.32
N HIS A 223 20.61 -28.62 2.19
CA HIS A 223 21.40 -29.31 1.16
C HIS A 223 22.88 -28.94 1.23
N LYS A 224 23.54 -29.30 2.35
CA LYS A 224 24.98 -29.05 2.53
C LYS A 224 25.86 -29.79 1.49
N THR A 225 25.34 -30.86 0.91
CA THR A 225 25.97 -31.61 -0.19
C THR A 225 24.91 -31.86 -1.27
N PRO A 226 25.16 -31.56 -2.56
CA PRO A 226 24.18 -31.73 -3.64
C PRO A 226 23.76 -33.18 -3.88
#